data_AF-A0A953IKZ3-F1
#
_entry.id   AF-A0A953IKZ3-F1
#
_cell.length_a   1.000
_cell.length_b   1.000
_cell.length_c   1.000
_cell.angle_alpha   90.00
_cell.angle_beta   90.00
_cell.angle_gamma   90.00
#
_symmetry.space_group_name_H-M   'P 1'
#
loop_
_entity.id
_entity.type
_entity.pdbx_description
1 polymer ?
#
loop_
_entity_poly.entity_id
_entity_poly.type
_entity_poly.pdbx_seq_one_letter_code
_entity_poly.pdbx_strand_id
1 'polypeptide(L)' 'TRVTSQWAIDTRTQLACDNIKAANIKIYAIRVIDGNATLLKNCATNPTMYYDVQNASQLSAVFSAIAQNLANLRLAK' A
#
# COMPACT_ATOMS: atom_id res chain seq x y z
N THR A 1 7.99 -25.26 -3.87
CA THR A 1 6.64 -25.03 -3.31
C THR A 1 6.41 -23.65 -2.71
N ARG A 2 7.39 -22.97 -2.07
CA ARG A 2 7.20 -21.59 -1.55
C ARG A 2 7.11 -20.48 -2.63
N VAL A 3 7.83 -20.66 -3.75
CA VAL A 3 7.84 -19.66 -4.86
C VAL A 3 6.50 -19.64 -5.61
N THR A 4 5.89 -20.80 -5.83
CA THR A 4 4.58 -20.92 -6.49
C THR A 4 3.46 -20.28 -5.67
N SER A 5 3.50 -20.39 -4.33
CA SER A 5 2.53 -19.73 -3.46
C SER A 5 2.72 -18.21 -3.42
N GLN A 6 3.97 -17.73 -3.36
CA GLN A 6 4.23 -16.28 -3.37
C GLN A 6 3.77 -15.63 -4.67
N TRP A 7 4.08 -16.24 -5.82
CA TRP A 7 3.65 -15.73 -7.12
C TRP A 7 2.12 -15.67 -7.26
N ALA A 8 1.41 -16.67 -6.74
CA ALA A 8 -0.05 -16.68 -6.73
C ALA A 8 -0.63 -15.57 -5.82
N ILE A 9 0.00 -15.29 -4.67
CA ILE A 9 -0.36 -14.17 -3.79
C ILE A 9 -0.13 -12.84 -4.52
N ASP A 10 1.06 -12.63 -5.08
CA ASP A 10 1.42 -11.39 -5.79
C ASP A 10 0.46 -11.13 -6.96
N THR A 11 0.10 -12.16 -7.73
CA THR A 11 -0.84 -12.06 -8.85
C THR A 11 -2.24 -11.65 -8.38
N ARG A 12 -2.73 -12.25 -7.29
CA ARG A 12 -4.05 -11.89 -6.73
C ARG A 12 -4.05 -10.51 -6.11
N THR A 13 -2.95 -10.11 -5.46
CA THR A 13 -2.77 -8.76 -4.93
C THR A 13 -2.76 -7.73 -6.05
N GLN A 14 -2.04 -7.97 -7.14
CA GLN A 14 -2.04 -7.10 -8.32
C GLN A 14 -3.46 -6.92 -8.87
N LEU A 15 -4.19 -8.01 -9.07
CA LEU A 15 -5.57 -7.97 -9.55
C LEU A 15 -6.49 -7.16 -8.62
N ALA A 16 -6.33 -7.31 -7.30
CA ALA A 16 -7.09 -6.51 -6.33
C ALA A 16 -6.75 -5.01 -6.44
N CYS A 17 -5.46 -4.66 -6.55
CA CYS A 17 -5.02 -3.28 -6.73
C CYS A 17 -5.61 -2.66 -7.99
N ASP A 18 -5.61 -3.40 -9.11
CA ASP A 18 -6.14 -2.93 -10.38
C ASP A 18 -7.65 -2.67 -10.31
N ASN A 19 -8.41 -3.58 -9.69
CA ASN A 19 -9.85 -3.41 -9.49
C ASN A 19 -10.19 -2.21 -8.60
N ILE A 20 -9.44 -2.00 -7.51
CA ILE A 20 -9.65 -0.86 -6.60
C ILE A 20 -9.33 0.46 -7.31
N LYS A 21 -8.27 0.50 -8.12
CA LYS A 21 -7.93 1.67 -8.94
C LYS A 21 -8.99 1.97 -10.00
N ALA A 22 -9.51 0.94 -10.67
CA ALA A 22 -10.59 1.09 -11.64
C ALA A 22 -11.86 1.67 -11.01
N ALA A 23 -12.10 1.41 -9.72
CA ALA A 23 -13.18 2.01 -8.95
C ALA A 23 -12.88 3.45 -8.45
N ASN A 24 -11.77 4.07 -8.87
CA ASN A 24 -11.31 5.39 -8.42
C ASN A 24 -11.13 5.52 -6.90
N ILE A 25 -10.78 4.42 -6.23
CA ILE A 25 -10.50 4.41 -4.78
C ILE A 25 -9.01 4.68 -4.55
N LYS A 26 -8.70 5.53 -3.56
CA LYS A 26 -7.32 5.81 -3.14
C LYS A 26 -6.74 4.66 -2.33
N ILE A 27 -5.54 4.22 -2.70
CA ILE A 27 -4.80 3.11 -2.09
C ILE A 27 -3.52 3.66 -1.48
N TYR A 28 -3.38 3.45 -0.17
CA TYR A 28 -2.11 3.58 0.55
C TYR A 28 -1.52 2.19 0.73
N ALA A 29 -0.25 2.02 0.41
CA ALA A 29 0.46 0.74 0.52
C ALA A 29 1.60 0.85 1.52
N ILE A 30 1.65 -0.08 2.47
CA ILE A 30 2.72 -0.17 3.47
C ILE A 30 3.40 -1.52 3.31
N ARG A 31 4.68 -1.53 2.97
CA ARG A 31 5.52 -2.73 3.00
C ARG A 31 6.15 -2.84 4.38
N VAL A 32 6.13 -4.03 4.99
CA VAL A 32 6.67 -4.26 6.34
C VAL A 32 7.73 -5.35 6.27
N ILE A 33 9.00 -4.97 6.48
CA ILE A 33 10.18 -5.85 6.54
C ILE A 33 10.48 -6.57 5.21
N ASP A 34 9.55 -7.40 4.75
CA ASP A 34 9.64 -8.20 3.54
C ASP A 34 8.37 -8.03 2.67
N GLY A 35 8.43 -8.52 1.44
CA GLY A 35 7.38 -8.42 0.44
C GLY A 35 7.87 -7.79 -0.86
N ASN A 36 7.04 -7.89 -1.90
CA ASN A 36 7.36 -7.38 -3.21
C ASN A 36 7.23 -5.84 -3.25
N ALA A 37 8.35 -5.13 -3.08
CA ALA A 37 8.39 -3.68 -3.05
C ALA A 37 7.84 -3.03 -4.32
N THR A 38 8.17 -3.60 -5.49
CA THR A 38 7.69 -3.10 -6.79
C THR A 38 6.17 -3.22 -6.89
N LEU A 39 5.62 -4.38 -6.54
CA LEU A 39 4.17 -4.61 -6.53
C LEU A 39 3.45 -3.63 -5.61
N LEU A 40 3.91 -3.48 -4.37
CA LEU A 40 3.25 -2.61 -3.39
C LEU A 40 3.39 -1.13 -3.73
N LYS A 41 4.55 -0.71 -4.24
CA LYS A 41 4.75 0.66 -4.76
C LYS A 41 3.83 0.94 -5.94
N ASN A 42 3.68 -0.02 -6.85
CA ASN A 42 2.77 0.11 -7.98
C ASN A 42 1.30 0.04 -7.56
N CYS A 43 0.97 -0.65 -6.46
CA CYS A 43 -0.40 -0.73 -5.95
C CYS A 43 -0.91 0.60 -5.38
N ALA A 44 -0.03 1.41 -4.77
CA ALA A 44 -0.38 2.73 -4.27
C ALA A 44 -0.93 3.65 -5.38
N THR A 45 -1.89 4.52 -5.05
CA THR A 45 -2.48 5.44 -6.03
C THR A 45 -1.51 6.51 -6.50
N ASN A 46 -0.62 6.97 -5.62
CA ASN A 46 0.49 7.86 -5.95
C ASN A 46 1.78 7.31 -5.29
N PRO A 47 2.96 7.53 -5.89
CA PRO A 47 4.23 7.18 -5.24
C PRO A 47 4.40 7.68 -3.80
N THR A 48 3.79 8.82 -3.43
CA THR A 48 3.81 9.36 -2.05
C THR A 48 2.90 8.63 -1.07
N MET A 49 2.03 7.75 -1.56
CA MET A 49 1.13 6.90 -0.77
C MET A 49 1.72 5.50 -0.52
N TYR A 50 2.98 5.27 -0.93
CA TYR A 50 3.75 4.08 -0.62
C TYR A 50 4.72 4.34 0.53
N TYR A 51 4.73 3.43 1.51
CA TYR A 51 5.63 3.48 2.66
C TYR A 51 6.39 2.15 2.76
N ASP A 52 7.73 2.23 2.82
CA ASP A 52 8.59 1.07 3.03
C ASP A 52 9.11 1.08 4.46
N VAL A 53 8.51 0.24 5.30
CA VAL A 53 8.81 0.15 6.73
C VAL A 53 9.78 -0.99 6.97
N GLN A 54 10.96 -0.65 7.51
CA GLN A 54 12.02 -1.62 7.81
C GLN A 54 11.88 -2.20 9.22
N ASN A 55 11.21 -1.49 10.13
CA ASN A 55 11.02 -1.91 11.52
C ASN A 55 9.58 -1.67 11.98
N ALA A 56 9.00 -2.63 12.71
CA ALA A 56 7.62 -2.53 13.19
C ALA A 56 7.35 -1.26 14.02
N SER A 57 8.36 -0.73 14.71
CA SER A 57 8.26 0.53 15.47
C SER A 57 7.91 1.76 14.61
N GLN A 58 8.20 1.73 13.29
CA GLN A 58 7.89 2.83 12.38
C GLN A 58 6.41 2.84 11.93
N LEU A 59 5.66 1.75 12.15
CA LEU A 59 4.27 1.64 11.71
C LEU A 59 3.37 2.72 12.32
N SER A 60 3.54 3.04 13.60
CA SER A 60 2.74 4.05 14.28
C SER A 60 2.86 5.43 13.61
N ALA A 61 4.09 5.81 13.22
CA ALA A 61 4.33 7.06 12.52
C ALA A 61 3.71 7.06 11.11
N VAL A 62 3.81 5.95 10.37
CA VAL A 62 3.21 5.81 9.04
C VAL A 62 1.68 5.91 9.10
N PHE A 63 1.03 5.18 10.01
CA PHE A 63 -0.41 5.27 10.19
C PHE A 63 -0.86 6.69 10.61
N SER A 64 -0.09 7.37 11.45
CA SER A 64 -0.35 8.77 11.82
C SER A 64 -0.30 9.71 10.61
N ALA A 65 0.70 9.56 9.73
CA ALA A 65 0.80 10.35 8.51
C ALA A 65 -0.38 10.10 7.55
N ILE A 66 -0.82 8.85 7.41
CA ILE A 66 -2.00 8.51 6.60
C ILE A 66 -3.26 9.16 7.19
N ALA A 67 -3.45 9.08 8.51
CA ALA A 67 -4.59 9.70 9.18
C ALA A 67 -4.64 11.23 8.97
N GLN A 68 -3.49 11.91 9.06
CA GLN A 68 -3.38 13.35 8.77
C GLN A 68 -3.75 13.68 7.32
N ASN A 69 -3.25 12.90 6.35
CA ASN A 69 -3.63 13.09 4.95
C ASN A 69 -5.14 12.93 4.72
N LEU A 70 -5.77 11.95 5.36
CA LEU A 70 -7.22 11.76 5.30
C LEU A 70 -7.99 12.90 5.99
N ALA A 71 -7.49 13.43 7.10
CA ALA A 71 -8.06 14.58 7.78
C ALA A 71 -8.00 15.84 6.89
N ASN A 72 -6.87 16.10 6.26
CA ASN A 72 -6.71 17.22 5.31
C ASN A 72 -7.68 17.13 4.14
N LEU A 73 -7.91 15.92 3.60
CA LEU A 73 -8.90 15.70 2.54
C LEU A 73 -10.33 16.01 3.00
N ARG A 74 -10.67 15.80 4.28
CA ARG A 74 -11.98 16.15 4.83
C ARG A 74 -12.16 17.66 4.99
N LEU A 75 -11.10 18.37 5.35
CA LEU A 75 -11.13 19.83 5.56
C LEU A 75 -11.14 20.62 4.24
N ALA A 76 -10.63 20.05 3.16
CA ALA A 76 -10.55 20.69 1.85
C ALA A 76 -11.87 20.66 1.04
N LYS A 77 -12.96 20.17 1.62
CA LYS A 77 -14.28 20.03 0.99
C LYS A 77 -15.30 20.93 1.67
#